data_AF-A0A7W1DD55-F1
#
_entry.id   AF-A0A7W1DD55-F1
#
_cell.length_a   1.000
_cell.length_b   1.000
_cell.length_c   1.000
_cell.angle_alpha   90.00
_cell.angle_beta   90.00
_cell.angle_gamma   90.00
#
_symmetry.space_group_name_H-M   'P 1'
#
loop_
_entity.id
_entity.type
_entity.pdbx_description
1 polymer ?
#
loop_
_entity_poly.entity_id
_entity_poly.type
_entity_poly.pdbx_seq_one_letter_code
_entity_poly.pdbx_strand_id
1 'polypeptide(L)'
;MEDGYGFYAKEFNLKKDEDFFAIRSVKMLDSILSTHDGRSAYLVTTLQRGLRLTHPDLEARIVQDWEVVQTFPATVGDAEVSVWRQRQSNLFEK
;
A
#
# COMPACT_ATOMS: atom_id res chain seq x y z
N MET A 1 5.74 -14.58 5.95
CA MET A 1 4.89 -14.98 4.80
C MET A 1 4.88 -13.80 3.84
N GLU A 2 5.77 -13.81 2.86
CA GLU A 2 5.99 -12.67 1.92
C GLU A 2 5.48 -12.96 0.50
N ASP A 3 4.84 -14.12 0.30
CA ASP A 3 4.57 -14.70 -1.03
C ASP A 3 3.15 -14.46 -1.58
N GLY A 4 2.24 -13.90 -0.76
CA GLY A 4 0.82 -13.79 -1.14
C GLY A 4 0.59 -12.94 -2.39
N TYR A 5 1.30 -11.82 -2.53
CA TYR A 5 1.19 -10.95 -3.69
C TYR A 5 1.88 -11.53 -4.94
N GLY A 6 2.97 -12.26 -4.75
CA GLY A 6 3.71 -12.89 -5.85
C GLY A 6 2.90 -13.96 -6.58
N PHE A 7 2.02 -14.66 -5.85
CA PHE A 7 1.14 -15.69 -6.40
C PHE A 7 0.20 -15.13 -7.47
N TYR A 8 -0.50 -14.03 -7.16
CA TYR A 8 -1.43 -13.38 -8.10
C TYR A 8 -0.73 -12.49 -9.12
N ALA A 9 0.40 -11.87 -8.77
CA ALA A 9 1.16 -11.02 -9.69
C ALA A 9 1.52 -11.74 -10.99
N LYS A 10 1.81 -13.05 -10.91
CA LYS A 10 2.11 -13.88 -12.07
C LYS A 10 0.93 -14.02 -13.04
N GLU A 11 -0.30 -14.10 -12.55
CA GLU A 11 -1.52 -14.21 -13.38
C GLU A 11 -1.79 -12.91 -14.14
N PHE A 12 -1.39 -11.77 -13.58
CA PHE A 12 -1.54 -10.45 -14.20
C PHE A 12 -0.26 -9.95 -14.89
N ASN A 13 0.77 -10.80 -15.01
CA ASN A 13 2.08 -10.46 -15.59
C ASN A 13 2.74 -9.22 -14.92
N LEU A 14 2.47 -9.02 -13.62
CA LEU A 14 3.07 -7.99 -12.79
C LEU A 14 4.41 -8.48 -12.26
N LYS A 15 5.43 -7.63 -12.33
CA LYS A 15 6.78 -7.96 -11.89
C LYS A 15 7.14 -7.25 -10.59
N LYS A 16 7.83 -7.98 -9.71
CA LYS A 16 8.37 -7.44 -8.47
C LYS A 16 9.46 -6.41 -8.78
N ASP A 17 9.47 -5.30 -8.04
CA ASP A 17 10.40 -4.18 -8.20
C ASP A 17 10.27 -3.41 -9.54
N GLU A 18 9.26 -3.73 -10.37
CA GLU A 18 8.85 -2.93 -11.53
C GLU A 18 7.40 -2.45 -11.39
N ASP A 19 6.46 -3.39 -11.15
CA ASP A 19 5.02 -3.10 -11.05
C ASP A 19 4.51 -3.10 -9.61
N PHE A 20 5.15 -3.86 -8.71
CA PHE A 20 4.82 -3.86 -7.29
C PHE A 20 6.08 -3.87 -6.42
N PHE A 21 6.00 -3.15 -5.29
CA PHE A 21 7.13 -2.95 -4.39
C PHE A 21 6.74 -3.33 -2.95
N ALA A 22 7.60 -4.07 -2.26
CA ALA A 22 7.43 -4.37 -0.84
C ALA A 22 7.99 -3.22 -0.01
N ILE A 23 7.12 -2.50 0.71
CA ILE A 23 7.49 -1.29 1.45
C ILE A 23 7.50 -1.57 2.95
N ARG A 24 8.63 -1.27 3.61
CA ARG A 24 8.81 -1.43 5.07
C ARG A 24 9.28 -0.17 5.78
N SER A 25 9.30 0.97 5.10
CA SER A 25 9.76 2.25 5.66
C SER A 25 9.18 3.43 4.90
N VAL A 26 8.97 4.55 5.60
CA VAL A 26 8.53 5.83 5.03
C VAL A 26 9.45 6.28 3.89
N LYS A 27 10.77 6.27 4.13
CA LYS A 27 11.76 6.64 3.10
C LYS A 27 11.61 5.83 1.80
N MET A 28 11.30 4.54 1.90
CA MET A 28 11.12 3.68 0.73
C MET A 28 9.83 4.02 -0.01
N LEU A 29 8.75 4.27 0.73
CA LEU A 29 7.49 4.76 0.16
C LEU A 29 7.71 6.07 -0.62
N ASP A 30 8.31 7.08 0.01
CA ASP A 30 8.53 8.39 -0.60
C ASP A 30 9.45 8.30 -1.83
N SER A 31 10.51 7.47 -1.78
CA SER A 31 11.39 7.24 -2.94
C SER A 31 10.65 6.60 -4.12
N ILE A 32 9.81 5.60 -3.88
CA ILE A 32 9.04 4.92 -4.93
C ILE A 32 8.04 5.89 -5.55
N LEU A 33 7.31 6.64 -4.71
CA LEU A 33 6.35 7.65 -5.16
C LEU A 33 7.03 8.74 -5.99
N SER A 34 8.19 9.22 -5.55
CA SER A 34 8.97 10.24 -6.30
C SER A 34 9.47 9.72 -7.66
N THR A 35 9.82 8.44 -7.75
CA THR A 35 10.29 7.83 -9.01
C THR A 35 9.15 7.62 -10.00
N HIS A 36 7.90 7.50 -9.52
CA HIS A 36 6.71 7.24 -10.32
C HIS A 36 5.73 8.42 -10.30
N ASP A 37 6.26 9.63 -10.15
CA ASP A 37 5.48 10.86 -10.10
C ASP A 37 4.53 10.98 -11.32
N GLY A 38 3.28 11.35 -11.05
CA GLY A 38 2.23 11.44 -12.07
C GLY A 38 1.50 10.14 -12.42
N ARG A 39 1.85 8.99 -11.82
CA ARG A 39 1.10 7.73 -11.96
C ARG A 39 0.16 7.50 -10.76
N SER A 40 -1.04 6.98 -11.04
CA SER A 40 -1.94 6.51 -9.99
C SER A 40 -1.34 5.30 -9.29
N ALA A 41 -1.05 5.44 -7.99
CA ALA A 41 -0.54 4.35 -7.15
C ALA A 41 -1.64 3.86 -6.20
N TYR A 42 -1.64 2.55 -5.95
CA TYR A 42 -2.44 1.92 -4.91
C TYR A 42 -1.51 1.33 -3.87
N LEU A 43 -1.83 1.54 -2.59
CA LEU A 43 -1.15 0.85 -1.50
C LEU A 43 -2.02 -0.30 -1.03
N VAL A 44 -1.37 -1.43 -0.74
CA VAL A 44 -2.06 -2.59 -0.20
C VAL A 44 -1.36 -3.01 1.08
N THR A 45 -2.12 -2.98 2.16
CA THR A 45 -1.65 -3.34 3.50
C THR A 45 -2.35 -4.60 3.94
N THR A 46 -1.60 -5.54 4.49
CA THR A 46 -2.15 -6.71 5.19
C THR A 46 -1.91 -6.55 6.67
N LEU A 47 -2.81 -7.09 7.50
CA LEU A 47 -2.64 -7.13 8.96
C LEU A 47 -2.36 -5.73 9.55
N GLN A 48 -3.35 -4.82 9.53
CA GLN A 48 -3.15 -3.43 10.02
C GLN A 48 -2.54 -3.40 11.42
N ARG A 49 -2.94 -4.31 12.31
CA ARG A 49 -2.34 -4.43 13.64
C ARG A 49 -0.84 -4.73 13.59
N GLY A 50 -0.39 -5.59 12.68
CA GLY A 50 1.02 -5.91 12.48
C GLY A 50 1.82 -4.73 11.94
N LEU A 51 1.23 -3.97 11.02
CA LEU A 51 1.81 -2.73 10.51
C LEU A 51 2.00 -1.71 11.64
N ARG A 52 0.96 -1.47 12.45
CA ARG A 52 1.02 -0.55 13.60
C ARG A 52 2.13 -0.88 14.59
N LEU A 53 2.32 -2.17 14.87
CA LEU A 53 3.30 -2.64 15.85
C LEU A 53 4.73 -2.61 15.32
N THR A 54 4.92 -2.90 14.04
CA THR A 54 6.27 -3.06 13.45
C THR A 54 6.78 -1.77 12.82
N HIS A 55 5.89 -0.97 12.25
CA HIS A 55 6.19 0.24 11.49
C HIS A 55 5.18 1.38 11.77
N PRO A 56 5.10 1.88 13.02
CA PRO A 56 4.11 2.89 13.40
C PRO A 56 4.22 4.19 12.58
N ASP A 57 5.44 4.63 12.26
CA ASP A 57 5.66 5.83 11.43
C ASP A 57 5.14 5.66 10.00
N LEU A 58 5.26 4.44 9.45
CA LEU A 58 4.74 4.12 8.12
C LEU A 58 3.22 4.10 8.12
N GLU A 59 2.59 3.52 9.15
CA GLU A 59 1.14 3.59 9.31
C GLU A 59 0.66 5.05 9.37
N ALA A 60 1.29 5.88 10.20
CA ALA A 60 0.92 7.28 10.34
C ALA A 60 1.00 8.03 9.00
N ARG A 61 2.09 7.82 8.25
CA ARG A 61 2.27 8.41 6.91
C ARG A 61 1.20 7.95 5.90
N ILE A 62 0.83 6.67 5.93
CA ILE A 62 -0.22 6.14 5.06
C ILE A 62 -1.57 6.78 5.43
N VAL A 63 -1.95 6.77 6.71
CA VAL A 63 -3.24 7.31 7.18
C VAL A 63 -3.39 8.80 6.88
N GLN A 64 -2.30 9.56 6.91
CA GLN A 64 -2.29 11.00 6.63
C GLN A 64 -2.70 11.33 5.19
N ASP A 65 -2.08 10.66 4.20
CA ASP A 65 -2.17 11.05 2.79
C ASP A 65 -2.93 10.05 1.92
N TRP A 66 -3.38 8.94 2.50
CA TRP A 66 -4.10 7.88 1.80
C TRP A 66 -5.48 7.67 2.42
N GLU A 67 -6.38 7.11 1.64
CA GLU A 67 -7.73 6.74 2.06
C GLU A 67 -8.00 5.29 1.66
N VAL A 68 -8.71 4.57 2.52
CA VAL A 68 -9.13 3.19 2.25
C VAL A 68 -10.19 3.22 1.15
N VAL A 69 -9.93 2.49 0.06
CA VAL A 69 -10.92 2.24 -1.00
C VAL A 69 -11.76 1.03 -0.64
N GLN A 70 -11.12 -0.04 -0.19
CA GLN A 70 -11.77 -1.30 0.09
C GLN A 70 -10.97 -2.11 1.10
N THR A 71 -11.67 -2.73 2.06
CA THR A 71 -11.10 -3.72 2.97
C THR A 71 -11.74 -5.07 2.69
N PHE A 72 -10.91 -6.06 2.42
CA PHE A 72 -11.31 -7.44 2.26
C PHE A 72 -11.11 -8.16 3.60
N PRO A 73 -12.19 -8.67 4.20
CA PRO A 73 -12.10 -9.39 5.46
C PRO A 73 -11.33 -10.70 5.26
N ALA A 74 -10.54 -11.09 6.26
CA ALA A 74 -9.93 -12.41 6.27
C ALA A 74 -11.00 -13.48 6.48
N THR A 75 -10.97 -14.55 5.69
CA THR A 75 -11.85 -15.71 5.91
C THR A 75 -11.49 -16.45 7.21
N VAL A 76 -10.22 -16.38 7.66
CA VAL A 76 -9.72 -16.93 8.93
C VAL A 76 -8.54 -16.08 9.44
N GLY A 77 -8.58 -15.63 10.71
CA GLY A 77 -7.50 -14.87 11.38
C GLY A 77 -7.55 -13.34 11.20
N ASP A 78 -6.46 -12.64 11.54
CA ASP A 78 -6.32 -11.17 11.49
C ASP A 78 -5.85 -10.67 10.10
N ALA A 79 -5.91 -11.52 9.07
CA ALA A 79 -5.31 -11.29 7.75
C ALA A 79 -6.14 -10.39 6.83
N GLU A 80 -6.73 -9.33 7.38
CA GLU A 80 -7.46 -8.33 6.59
C GLU A 80 -6.51 -7.69 5.57
N VAL A 81 -7.04 -7.46 4.36
CA VAL A 81 -6.33 -6.77 3.28
C VAL A 81 -7.05 -5.47 2.99
N SER A 82 -6.37 -4.35 3.21
CA SER A 82 -6.90 -3.02 2.91
C SER A 82 -6.18 -2.45 1.69
N VAL A 83 -6.97 -2.02 0.71
CA VAL A 83 -6.53 -1.32 -0.49
C VAL A 83 -6.77 0.17 -0.27
N TRP A 84 -5.73 0.95 -0.50
CA TRP A 84 -5.71 2.38 -0.30
C TRP A 84 -5.39 3.08 -1.61
N ARG A 85 -5.99 4.25 -1.82
CA ARG A 85 -5.60 5.19 -2.86
C ARG A 85 -5.02 6.43 -2.22
N GLN A 86 -4.11 7.08 -2.92
CA GLN A 86 -3.61 8.37 -2.47
C GLN A 86 -4.79 9.34 -2.48
N ARG A 87 -4.98 10.07 -1.39
CA ARG A 87 -5.98 11.14 -1.36
C ARG A 87 -5.60 12.10 -2.47
N GLN A 88 -6.54 12.39 -3.36
CA GLN A 88 -6.34 13.50 -4.27
C GLN A 88 -6.24 14.74 -3.38
N SER A 89 -5.06 15.35 -3.32
CA SER A 89 -4.98 16.75 -2.92
C SER A 89 -5.80 17.49 -3.96
N ASN A 90 -7.06 17.77 -3.62
CA ASN A 90 -7.93 18.65 -4.39
C ASN A 90 -7.36 20.07 -4.23
N LEU A 91 -6.19 20.31 -4.81
CA LEU A 91 -5.56 21.63 -4.91
C LEU A 91 -6.11 22.37 -6.14
N PHE A 92 -7.42 22.27 -6.32
CA PHE A 92 -8.19 23.01 -7.31
C PHE A 92 -9.59 23.28 -6.76
N GLU A 93 -9.70 24.15 -5.77
CA GLU A 93 -10.78 25.14 -5.76
C GLU A 93 -10.16 26.50 -5.35
N LYS A 94 -10.48 27.48 -6.21
CA LYS A 94 -9.89 28.82 -6.39
C LYS A 94 -9.96 29.74 -5.18
#